data_AF-A0A2U1QI40-F1
#
_entry.id   AF-A0A2U1QI40-F1
#
_cell.length_a   1.000
_cell.length_b   1.000
_cell.length_c   1.000
_cell.angle_alpha   90.00
_cell.angle_beta   90.00
_cell.angle_gamma   90.00
#
_symmetry.space_group_name_H-M   'P 1'
#
loop_
_entity.id
_entity.type
_entity.pdbx_description
1 polymer ?
#
loop_
_entity_poly.entity_id
_entity_poly.type
_entity_poly.pdbx_seq_one_letter_code
_entity_poly.pdbx_strand_id
1 'polypeptide(L)'
;MTNTDISTESSVVYKQIQEILGSYYSGMPLSANLSVLERSYWLKFKKSLHYQSLGVRNLDELLDKMGDMVVVFVDLKKKMKYVMSSRVVETRQNLYLKHDVQELFNRHCGEIKFDSFEDFYFEHFDLKLNYHFYGLTNLDHLCKALKDILEVEFDCSGKKVIKAVKCYNLRKRKNCM
;
A
#
# COMPACT_ATOMS: atom_id res chain seq x y z
N MET A 1 -0.26 28.43 27.49
CA MET A 1 0.40 27.47 26.58
C MET A 1 -0.13 27.74 25.19
N THR A 2 0.74 28.16 24.29
CA THR A 2 0.40 28.71 22.97
C THR A 2 0.15 27.59 21.95
N ASN A 3 -0.77 27.81 21.00
CA ASN A 3 -1.16 26.87 19.94
C ASN A 3 0.03 26.24 19.17
N THR A 4 1.18 26.91 19.14
CA THR A 4 2.41 26.45 18.49
C THR A 4 3.06 25.23 19.17
N ASP A 5 2.97 25.12 20.49
CA ASP A 5 3.55 23.99 21.23
C ASP A 5 2.73 22.70 21.02
N ILE A 6 1.41 22.83 21.01
CA ILE A 6 0.45 21.72 20.80
C ILE A 6 0.62 21.13 19.39
N SER A 7 0.86 21.99 18.39
CA SER A 7 1.11 21.56 17.01
C SER A 7 2.42 20.78 16.86
N THR A 8 3.44 21.15 17.64
CA THR A 8 4.76 20.51 17.57
C THR A 8 4.74 19.14 18.26
N GLU A 9 4.07 19.04 19.41
CA GLU A 9 3.92 17.79 20.14
C GLU A 9 3.08 16.76 19.35
N SER A 10 1.99 17.19 18.73
CA SER A 10 1.16 16.33 17.87
C SER A 10 1.96 15.79 16.68
N SER A 11 2.79 16.63 16.05
CA SER A 11 3.68 16.25 14.95
C SER A 11 4.70 15.17 15.36
N VAL A 12 5.26 15.27 16.57
CA VAL A 12 6.17 14.24 17.11
C VAL A 12 5.42 12.92 17.31
N VAL A 13 4.21 12.95 17.88
CA VAL A 13 3.41 11.74 18.11
C VAL A 13 3.03 11.06 16.78
N TYR A 14 2.69 11.83 15.74
CA TYR A 14 2.40 11.26 14.42
C TYR A 14 3.60 10.57 13.79
N LYS A 15 4.81 11.13 13.92
CA LYS A 15 6.04 10.47 13.48
C LYS A 15 6.29 9.16 14.24
N GLN A 16 6.05 9.16 15.55
CA GLN A 16 6.18 7.96 16.38
C GLN A 16 5.19 6.86 15.97
N ILE A 17 3.94 7.23 15.66
CA ILE A 17 2.94 6.29 15.13
C ILE A 17 3.38 5.75 13.77
N GLN A 18 3.86 6.60 12.86
CA GLN A 18 4.41 6.18 11.56
C GLN A 18 5.52 5.13 11.72
N GLU A 19 6.43 5.31 12.67
CA GLU A 19 7.49 4.33 12.94
C GLU A 19 6.94 2.98 13.43
N ILE A 20 5.92 2.99 14.27
CA ILE A 20 5.27 1.74 14.72
C ILE A 20 4.61 1.07 13.52
N LEU A 21 3.78 1.79 12.78
CA LEU A 21 3.08 1.26 11.61
C LEU A 21 4.06 0.71 10.56
N GLY A 22 5.23 1.35 10.41
CA GLY A 22 6.27 0.91 9.49
C GLY A 22 6.98 -0.38 9.91
N SER A 23 6.86 -0.80 11.16
CA SER A 23 7.43 -2.07 11.65
C SER A 23 6.56 -3.29 11.29
N TYR A 24 5.30 -3.10 10.88
CA TYR A 24 4.42 -4.20 10.51
C TYR A 24 4.62 -4.60 9.05
N TYR A 25 5.03 -5.85 8.82
CA TYR A 25 5.28 -6.38 7.48
C TYR A 25 4.03 -6.33 6.58
N SER A 26 2.88 -6.81 7.04
CA SER A 26 1.61 -6.85 6.28
C SER A 26 0.58 -5.83 6.76
N GLY A 27 1.04 -4.73 7.38
CA GLY A 27 0.18 -3.74 8.02
C GLY A 27 -0.31 -4.17 9.40
N MET A 28 -0.68 -3.18 10.22
CA MET A 28 -1.22 -3.40 11.55
C MET A 28 -2.75 -3.61 11.45
N PRO A 29 -3.30 -4.70 12.00
CA PRO A 29 -4.75 -4.91 12.00
C PRO A 29 -5.48 -3.86 12.82
N LEU A 30 -6.55 -3.26 12.25
CA LEU A 30 -7.40 -2.31 12.97
C LEU A 30 -8.39 -2.99 13.93
N SER A 31 -8.91 -4.16 13.56
CA SER A 31 -9.92 -4.87 14.37
C SER A 31 -9.34 -5.71 15.51
N ALA A 32 -8.04 -5.55 15.81
CA ALA A 32 -7.43 -6.14 16.99
C ALA A 32 -7.58 -5.19 18.19
N ASN A 33 -8.82 -5.06 18.71
CA ASN A 33 -9.17 -4.51 20.03
C ASN A 33 -8.22 -3.40 20.55
N LEU A 34 -8.26 -2.15 20.05
CA LEU A 34 -7.59 -0.92 20.57
C LEU A 34 -6.11 -0.98 21.05
N SER A 35 -5.52 -2.17 21.14
CA SER A 35 -4.45 -2.51 22.06
C SER A 35 -3.16 -2.72 21.31
N VAL A 36 -3.21 -3.05 20.02
CA VAL A 36 -1.99 -3.29 19.26
C VAL A 36 -1.19 -2.00 19.09
N LEU A 37 -1.84 -0.90 18.66
CA LEU A 37 -1.15 0.39 18.53
C LEU A 37 -0.67 0.90 19.89
N GLU A 38 -1.57 0.94 20.88
CA GLU A 38 -1.27 1.44 22.22
C GLU A 38 -0.16 0.63 22.89
N ARG A 39 -0.21 -0.71 22.80
CA ARG A 39 0.83 -1.60 23.32
C ARG A 39 2.15 -1.41 22.61
N SER A 40 2.15 -1.37 21.27
CA SER A 40 3.37 -1.14 20.50
C SER A 40 3.97 0.24 20.78
N TYR A 41 3.13 1.24 20.98
CA TYR A 41 3.54 2.59 21.36
C TYR A 41 4.17 2.62 22.76
N TRP A 42 3.53 2.00 23.74
CA TRP A 42 4.08 1.86 25.08
C TRP A 42 5.39 1.06 25.09
N LEU A 43 5.45 -0.07 24.38
CA LEU A 43 6.64 -0.91 24.31
C LEU A 43 7.84 -0.15 23.74
N LYS A 44 7.63 0.67 22.70
CA LYS A 44 8.68 1.40 22.00
C LYS A 44 9.08 2.71 22.70
N PHE A 45 8.11 3.53 23.10
CA PHE A 45 8.36 4.88 23.61
C PHE A 45 8.24 5.01 25.13
N LYS A 46 7.90 3.93 25.83
CA LYS A 46 7.77 3.86 27.30
C LYS A 46 6.79 4.88 27.88
N LYS A 47 5.77 5.25 27.11
CA LYS A 47 4.68 6.15 27.52
C LYS A 47 3.36 5.75 26.85
N SER A 48 2.24 6.16 27.44
CA SER A 48 0.90 5.88 26.90
C SER A 48 0.56 6.80 25.73
N LEU A 49 -0.22 6.28 24.77
CA LEU A 49 -0.79 7.07 23.68
C LEU A 49 -2.10 7.70 24.17
N HIS A 50 -2.14 9.02 24.34
CA HIS A 50 -3.32 9.73 24.82
C HIS A 50 -4.05 10.41 23.66
N TYR A 51 -5.16 9.83 23.19
CA TYR A 51 -5.94 10.42 22.09
C TYR A 51 -6.45 11.84 22.39
N GLN A 52 -6.82 12.10 23.65
CA GLN A 52 -7.35 13.40 24.07
C GLN A 52 -6.33 14.53 23.92
N SER A 53 -5.03 14.26 24.15
CA SER A 53 -3.98 15.28 23.93
C SER A 53 -3.77 15.57 22.44
N LEU A 54 -4.19 14.64 21.57
CA LEU A 54 -4.21 14.82 20.12
C LEU A 54 -5.56 15.37 19.63
N GLY A 55 -6.50 15.68 20.52
CA GLY A 55 -7.83 16.20 20.18
C GLY A 55 -8.71 15.21 19.41
N VAL A 56 -8.55 13.90 19.64
CA VAL A 56 -9.37 12.83 19.05
C VAL A 56 -9.86 11.87 20.13
N ARG A 57 -10.93 11.11 19.87
CA ARG A 57 -11.56 10.23 20.88
C ARG A 57 -11.14 8.77 20.77
N ASN A 58 -10.73 8.33 19.59
CA ASN A 58 -10.45 6.94 19.28
C ASN A 58 -9.44 6.80 18.14
N LEU A 59 -9.09 5.56 17.82
CA LEU A 59 -8.15 5.23 16.75
C LEU A 59 -8.67 5.66 15.37
N ASP A 60 -9.95 5.48 15.06
CA ASP A 60 -10.48 5.85 13.75
C ASP A 60 -10.34 7.37 13.51
N GLU A 61 -10.73 8.20 14.49
CA GLU A 61 -10.53 9.65 14.42
C GLU A 61 -9.05 10.06 14.37
N LEU A 62 -8.16 9.31 15.03
CA LEU A 62 -6.73 9.52 14.94
C LEU A 62 -6.22 9.27 13.51
N LEU A 63 -6.64 8.18 12.88
CA LEU A 63 -6.24 7.83 11.52
C LEU A 63 -6.81 8.84 10.51
N ASP A 64 -8.06 9.25 10.67
CA ASP A 64 -8.67 10.30 9.86
C ASP A 64 -7.87 11.61 9.98
N LYS A 65 -7.46 11.98 11.20
CA LYS A 65 -6.64 13.17 11.45
C LYS A 65 -5.22 13.05 10.89
N MET A 66 -4.65 11.84 10.85
CA MET A 66 -3.36 11.59 10.21
C MET A 66 -3.42 11.63 8.69
N GLY A 67 -4.60 11.41 8.09
CA GLY A 67 -4.85 11.55 6.65
C GLY A 67 -3.82 10.80 5.81
N ASP A 68 -3.18 11.52 4.87
CA ASP A 68 -2.22 10.97 3.90
C ASP A 68 -0.94 10.38 4.52
N MET A 69 -0.75 10.51 5.83
CA MET A 69 0.33 9.81 6.53
C MET A 69 0.08 8.30 6.58
N VAL A 70 -1.17 7.84 6.50
CA VAL A 70 -1.51 6.42 6.66
C VAL A 70 -2.24 5.90 5.44
N VAL A 71 -2.11 4.60 5.19
CA VAL A 71 -2.84 3.87 4.15
C VAL A 71 -3.66 2.79 4.83
N VAL A 72 -4.97 2.81 4.61
CA VAL A 72 -5.90 1.79 5.10
C VAL A 72 -6.30 0.88 3.93
N PHE A 73 -6.21 -0.42 4.14
CA PHE A 73 -6.57 -1.43 3.14
C PHE A 73 -7.29 -2.62 3.80
N VAL A 74 -7.86 -3.50 2.99
CA VAL A 74 -8.73 -4.58 3.47
C VAL A 74 -8.19 -5.93 3.01
N ASP A 75 -8.10 -6.88 3.94
CA ASP A 75 -8.02 -8.29 3.59
C ASP A 75 -9.43 -8.76 3.22
N LEU A 76 -9.69 -8.93 1.92
CA LEU A 76 -11.01 -9.34 1.43
C LEU A 76 -11.43 -10.73 1.91
N LYS A 77 -10.47 -11.63 2.19
CA LYS A 77 -10.75 -13.00 2.67
C LYS A 77 -11.19 -12.97 4.12
N LYS A 78 -10.48 -12.20 4.96
CA LYS A 78 -10.78 -12.06 6.39
C LYS A 78 -11.80 -10.98 6.71
N LYS A 79 -12.16 -10.15 5.71
CA LYS A 79 -12.98 -8.94 5.86
C LYS A 79 -12.45 -8.01 6.96
N MET A 80 -11.12 -7.89 7.04
CA MET A 80 -10.41 -7.20 8.12
C MET A 80 -9.66 -5.99 7.56
N LYS A 81 -9.77 -4.85 8.25
CA LYS A 81 -9.03 -3.63 7.89
C LYS A 81 -7.63 -3.64 8.51
N TYR A 82 -6.67 -3.12 7.76
CA TYR A 82 -5.30 -2.94 8.15
C TYR A 82 -4.86 -1.51 7.87
N VAL A 83 -3.87 -1.04 8.61
CA VAL A 83 -3.25 0.27 8.42
C VAL A 83 -1.74 0.17 8.33
N MET A 84 -1.13 0.97 7.47
CA MET A 84 0.31 1.07 7.28
C MET A 84 0.74 2.53 7.15
N SER A 85 2.01 2.82 7.44
CA SER A 85 2.61 4.12 7.11
C SER A 85 2.65 4.32 5.60
N SER A 86 2.19 5.47 5.11
CA SER A 86 2.23 5.81 3.69
C SER A 86 3.65 5.84 3.13
N ARG A 87 4.64 6.28 3.92
CA ARG A 87 6.06 6.25 3.54
C ARG A 87 6.57 4.83 3.26
N VAL A 88 6.16 3.86 4.07
CA VAL A 88 6.54 2.46 3.86
C VAL A 88 5.83 1.89 2.63
N VAL A 89 4.54 2.20 2.46
CA VAL A 89 3.78 1.81 1.27
C VAL A 89 4.42 2.37 -0.01
N GLU A 90 4.71 3.67 -0.04
CA GLU A 90 5.35 4.35 -1.16
C GLU A 90 6.71 3.74 -1.48
N THR A 91 7.54 3.51 -0.46
CA THR A 91 8.85 2.86 -0.63
C THR A 91 8.71 1.49 -1.26
N ARG A 92 7.79 0.65 -0.76
CA ARG A 92 7.63 -0.72 -1.26
C ARG A 92 7.05 -0.75 -2.67
N GLN A 93 6.07 0.12 -2.96
CA GLN A 93 5.49 0.23 -4.28
C GLN A 93 6.52 0.71 -5.31
N ASN A 94 7.32 1.72 -4.98
CA ASN A 94 8.30 2.30 -5.90
C ASN A 94 9.56 1.46 -6.09
N LEU A 95 10.06 0.81 -5.03
CA LEU A 95 11.32 0.06 -5.09
C LEU A 95 11.15 -1.40 -5.52
N TYR A 96 10.04 -2.04 -5.17
CA TYR A 96 9.83 -3.47 -5.45
C TYR A 96 8.71 -3.67 -6.47
N LEU A 97 7.47 -3.29 -6.11
CA LEU A 97 6.30 -3.64 -6.93
C LEU A 97 6.41 -3.08 -8.35
N LYS A 98 6.80 -1.82 -8.49
CA LYS A 98 6.93 -1.15 -9.78
C LYS A 98 7.95 -1.86 -10.68
N HIS A 99 9.07 -2.30 -10.11
CA HIS A 99 10.09 -3.03 -10.85
C HIS A 99 9.56 -4.40 -11.32
N ASP A 100 8.94 -5.15 -10.41
CA ASP A 100 8.39 -6.48 -10.72
C ASP A 100 7.31 -6.40 -11.80
N VAL A 101 6.42 -5.42 -11.70
CA VAL A 101 5.37 -5.15 -12.69
C VAL A 101 6.00 -4.76 -14.03
N GLN A 102 6.99 -3.86 -14.06
CA GLN A 102 7.67 -3.49 -15.30
C GLN A 102 8.36 -4.69 -15.97
N GLU A 103 9.01 -5.56 -15.19
CA GLU A 103 9.61 -6.79 -15.72
C GLU A 103 8.56 -7.71 -16.34
N LEU A 104 7.45 -7.93 -15.63
CA LEU A 104 6.35 -8.76 -16.11
C LEU A 104 5.83 -8.23 -17.46
N PHE A 105 5.53 -6.94 -17.55
CA PHE A 105 5.04 -6.32 -18.79
C PHE A 105 6.05 -6.37 -19.94
N ASN A 106 7.35 -6.28 -19.66
CA ASN A 106 8.39 -6.44 -20.70
C ASN A 106 8.39 -7.85 -21.32
N ARG A 107 7.91 -8.88 -20.61
CA ARG A 107 7.80 -10.26 -21.10
C ARG A 107 6.50 -10.52 -21.85
N HIS A 108 5.42 -9.87 -21.45
CA HIS A 108 4.11 -10.01 -22.07
C HIS A 108 3.80 -8.92 -23.10
N CYS A 109 4.82 -8.41 -23.80
CA CYS A 109 4.67 -7.43 -24.89
C CYS A 109 3.88 -6.15 -24.52
N GLY A 110 3.89 -5.77 -23.24
CA GLY A 110 3.19 -4.57 -22.77
C GLY A 110 1.69 -4.75 -22.50
N GLU A 111 1.13 -5.96 -22.60
CA GLU A 111 -0.29 -6.21 -22.36
C GLU A 111 -0.53 -7.53 -21.61
N ILE A 112 -1.37 -7.51 -20.58
CA ILE A 112 -1.77 -8.68 -19.81
C ILE A 112 -3.28 -8.64 -19.58
N LYS A 113 -3.97 -9.76 -19.78
CA LYS A 113 -5.38 -9.89 -19.39
C LYS A 113 -5.53 -9.74 -17.89
N PHE A 114 -6.51 -8.96 -17.44
CA PHE A 114 -6.67 -8.64 -16.02
C PHE A 114 -6.77 -9.89 -15.15
N ASP A 115 -7.58 -10.86 -15.57
CA ASP A 115 -7.81 -12.10 -14.82
C ASP A 115 -6.61 -13.08 -14.85
N SER A 116 -5.62 -12.86 -15.71
CA SER A 116 -4.41 -13.70 -15.83
C SER A 116 -3.18 -13.07 -15.16
N PHE A 117 -3.30 -11.86 -14.61
CA PHE A 117 -2.16 -11.12 -14.09
C PHE A 117 -1.48 -11.82 -12.91
N GLU A 118 -2.24 -12.30 -11.93
CA GLU A 118 -1.70 -12.98 -10.76
C GLU A 118 -1.05 -14.32 -11.11
N ASP A 119 -1.60 -15.03 -12.09
CA ASP A 119 -1.05 -16.28 -12.60
C ASP A 119 0.32 -16.04 -13.25
N PHE A 120 0.42 -15.07 -14.16
CA PHE A 120 1.71 -14.71 -14.78
C PHE A 120 2.72 -14.18 -13.77
N TYR A 121 2.27 -13.43 -12.76
CA TYR A 121 3.14 -12.99 -11.68
C TYR A 121 3.72 -14.21 -10.94
N PHE A 122 2.88 -15.18 -10.58
CA PHE A 122 3.31 -16.39 -9.88
C PHE A 122 4.24 -17.24 -10.75
N GLU A 123 3.91 -17.46 -12.02
CA GLU A 123 4.75 -18.23 -12.96
C GLU A 123 6.14 -17.62 -13.14
N HIS A 124 6.24 -16.29 -13.17
CA HIS A 124 7.51 -15.61 -13.41
C HIS A 124 8.38 -15.48 -12.15
N PHE A 125 7.78 -15.17 -11.00
CA PHE A 125 8.52 -14.92 -9.74
C PHE A 125 8.54 -16.10 -8.77
N ASP A 126 7.81 -17.19 -9.06
CA ASP A 126 7.55 -18.32 -8.15
C ASP A 126 7.02 -17.86 -6.77
N LEU A 127 6.28 -16.75 -6.77
CA LEU A 127 5.80 -16.08 -5.57
C LEU A 127 4.39 -15.53 -5.77
N LYS A 128 3.50 -15.81 -4.82
CA LYS A 128 2.16 -15.21 -4.81
C LYS A 128 2.26 -13.72 -4.49
N LEU A 129 1.62 -12.89 -5.31
CA LEU A 129 1.58 -11.45 -5.09
C LEU A 129 0.93 -11.14 -3.73
N ASN A 130 1.70 -10.52 -2.84
CA ASN A 130 1.23 -10.12 -1.51
C ASN A 130 0.77 -8.65 -1.52
N TYR A 131 -0.51 -8.41 -1.84
CA TYR A 131 -1.08 -7.07 -1.85
C TYR A 131 -0.90 -6.31 -0.54
N HIS A 132 -1.00 -6.99 0.61
CA HIS A 132 -0.89 -6.35 1.92
C HIS A 132 0.50 -5.80 2.20
N PHE A 133 1.55 -6.44 1.69
CA PHE A 133 2.91 -5.90 1.79
C PHE A 133 3.00 -4.52 1.12
N TYR A 134 2.23 -4.30 0.07
CA TYR A 134 2.18 -3.04 -0.68
C TYR A 134 1.05 -2.10 -0.24
N GLY A 135 0.34 -2.40 0.85
CA GLY A 135 -0.81 -1.60 1.30
C GLY A 135 -1.98 -1.60 0.32
N LEU A 136 -2.16 -2.68 -0.44
CA LEU A 136 -3.18 -2.83 -1.48
C LEU A 136 -4.24 -3.85 -1.05
N THR A 137 -5.44 -3.72 -1.61
CA THR A 137 -6.57 -4.65 -1.37
C THR A 137 -6.65 -5.72 -2.46
N ASN A 138 -6.39 -5.36 -3.71
CA ASN A 138 -6.58 -6.20 -4.89
C ASN A 138 -5.88 -5.61 -6.14
N LEU A 139 -6.05 -6.27 -7.27
CA LEU A 139 -5.47 -5.88 -8.56
C LEU A 139 -5.94 -4.50 -9.06
N ASP A 140 -7.22 -4.14 -8.86
CA ASP A 140 -7.70 -2.79 -9.22
C ASP A 140 -6.94 -1.71 -8.41
N HIS A 141 -6.65 -1.96 -7.13
CA HIS A 141 -5.85 -1.05 -6.31
C HIS A 141 -4.39 -0.97 -6.79
N LEU A 142 -3.80 -2.09 -7.21
CA LEU A 142 -2.47 -2.11 -7.81
C LEU A 142 -2.41 -1.24 -9.06
N CYS A 143 -3.38 -1.39 -9.98
CA CYS A 143 -3.44 -0.60 -11.21
C CYS A 143 -3.58 0.91 -10.90
N LYS A 144 -4.38 1.28 -9.90
CA LYS A 144 -4.51 2.69 -9.46
C LYS A 144 -3.22 3.23 -8.85
N ALA A 145 -2.51 2.42 -8.05
CA ALA A 145 -1.26 2.81 -7.42
C ALA A 145 -0.13 3.03 -8.45
N LEU A 146 -0.12 2.23 -9.51
CA LEU A 146 0.89 2.29 -10.58
C LEU A 146 0.35 2.93 -11.87
N LYS A 147 -0.60 3.86 -11.76
CA LYS A 147 -1.25 4.52 -12.90
C LYS A 147 -0.30 5.31 -13.81
N ASP A 148 0.91 5.58 -13.36
CA ASP A 148 1.94 6.26 -14.14
C ASP A 148 2.63 5.31 -15.14
N ILE A 149 2.52 4.00 -14.94
CA ILE A 149 3.06 2.97 -15.83
C ILE A 149 2.00 1.99 -16.36
N LEU A 150 0.81 1.93 -15.77
CA LEU A 150 -0.28 1.04 -16.16
C LEU A 150 -1.54 1.81 -16.56
N GLU A 151 -2.24 1.27 -17.55
CA GLU A 151 -3.56 1.68 -18.00
C GLU A 151 -4.48 0.45 -18.04
N VAL A 152 -5.74 0.60 -17.63
CA VAL A 152 -6.73 -0.47 -17.68
C VAL A 152 -7.75 -0.14 -18.75
N GLU A 153 -7.89 -1.03 -19.72
CA GLU A 153 -8.81 -0.90 -20.85
C GLU A 153 -9.72 -2.12 -20.97
N PHE A 154 -10.67 -2.06 -21.90
CA PHE A 154 -11.45 -3.22 -22.33
C PHE A 154 -11.06 -3.63 -23.74
N ASP A 155 -10.83 -4.92 -23.96
CA ASP A 155 -10.57 -5.47 -25.29
C ASP A 155 -11.84 -5.50 -26.15
N CYS A 156 -11.71 -5.93 -27.42
CA CYS A 156 -12.83 -6.05 -28.35
C CYS A 156 -13.91 -7.06 -27.91
N SER A 157 -13.61 -7.92 -26.93
CA SER A 157 -14.56 -8.86 -26.32
C SER A 157 -15.21 -8.31 -25.04
N GLY A 158 -14.89 -7.07 -24.65
CA GLY A 158 -15.38 -6.44 -23.44
C GLY A 158 -14.71 -6.93 -22.16
N LYS A 159 -13.54 -7.59 -22.25
CA LYS A 159 -12.78 -8.06 -21.09
C LYS A 159 -11.72 -7.05 -20.68
N LYS A 160 -11.50 -6.91 -19.36
CA LYS A 160 -10.45 -6.02 -18.84
C LYS A 160 -9.07 -6.51 -19.26
N VAL A 161 -8.25 -5.60 -19.76
CA VAL A 161 -6.83 -5.79 -20.02
C VAL A 161 -6.05 -4.68 -19.33
N ILE A 162 -4.84 -5.01 -18.89
CA ILE A 162 -3.90 -4.05 -18.32
C ILE A 162 -2.80 -3.85 -19.37
N LYS A 163 -2.51 -2.59 -19.69
CA LYS A 163 -1.49 -2.19 -20.66
C LYS A 163 -0.42 -1.33 -20.00
N ALA A 164 0.81 -1.44 -20.48
CA ALA A 164 1.88 -0.55 -20.08
C ALA A 164 1.77 0.81 -20.81
N VAL A 165 1.69 1.91 -20.06
CA VAL A 165 1.62 3.29 -20.61
C VAL A 165 2.91 3.65 -21.36
N LYS A 166 4.05 3.13 -20.89
CA LYS A 166 5.35 3.31 -21.51
C LYS A 166 5.99 1.95 -21.73
N CYS A 167 6.15 1.58 -23.00
CA CYS A 167 6.93 0.41 -23.39
C CYS A 167 8.42 0.72 -23.22
N TYR A 168 8.95 0.54 -22.00
CA TYR A 168 10.34 0.90 -21.68
C TYR A 168 11.37 0.14 -22.54
N ASN A 169 11.02 -1.03 -23.11
CA ASN A 169 11.96 -1.84 -23.90
C ASN A 169 11.42 -2.48 -25.20
N LEU A 170 10.17 -2.25 -25.64
CA LEU A 170 9.64 -2.92 -26.85
C LEU A 170 10.34 -2.49 -28.16
N ARG A 171 11.03 -1.33 -28.18
CA ARG A 171 11.80 -0.91 -29.38
C ARG A 171 13.05 -1.77 -29.66
N LYS A 172 13.46 -2.67 -28.76
CA LYS A 172 14.62 -3.56 -28.99
C LYS A 172 14.29 -5.02 -29.33
N ARG A 173 13.02 -5.43 -29.29
CA ARG A 173 12.63 -6.79 -29.71
C ARG A 173 11.54 -6.73 -30.76
N LYS A 174 11.96 -6.42 -31.98
CA LYS A 174 11.18 -6.60 -33.21
C LYS A 174 10.96 -8.09 -33.60
N ASN A 175 11.32 -9.03 -32.73
CA ASN A 175 11.22 -10.47 -32.98
C ASN A 175 10.52 -11.15 -31.80
N CYS A 176 9.20 -11.08 -31.77
CA CYS A 176 8.39 -12.14 -31.19
C CYS A 176 7.67 -12.77 -32.39
N MET A 177 8.25 -13.85 -32.91
CA MET A 177 7.55 -14.83 -33.75
C MET A 177 6.75 -15.76 -32.85
#